data_AF-A0A7J4K704-F1
#
_entry.id   AF-A0A7J4K704-F1
#
_cell.length_a   1.000
_cell.length_b   1.000
_cell.length_c   1.000
_cell.angle_alpha   90.00
_cell.angle_beta   90.00
_cell.angle_gamma   90.00
#
_symmetry.space_group_name_H-M   'P 1'
#
loop_
_entity.id
_entity.type
_entity.pdbx_description
1 polymer ?
#
loop_
_entity_poly.entity_id
_entity_poly.type
_entity_poly.pdbx_seq_one_letter_code
_entity_poly.pdbx_strand_id
1 'polypeptide(L)'
;IDDYHLSSSPHRTVSNGLLFFIHYKDGDNLYYAGVRVDGYAVIKKKINGTYYTLTTKKIFDGEYDRIDNPILLPKEQWIGVKSETTSYSDGSVLIKLFVDKDRSSKWVMVLAVKDDGSKGNSTISGEGYAGIRTDFMDVEFDEFKIKEI
;
A
#
# COMPACT_ATOMS: atom_id res chain seq x y z
N ILE A 1 9.13 15.48 19.93
CA ILE A 1 9.29 16.14 18.61
C ILE A 1 7.88 16.20 18.07
N ASP A 2 7.22 17.37 18.14
CA ASP A 2 5.75 17.46 18.01
C ASP A 2 5.29 18.10 16.70
N ASP A 3 6.19 18.46 15.79
CA ASP A 3 5.81 19.07 14.52
C ASP A 3 5.59 18.00 13.46
N TYR A 4 4.33 17.62 13.24
CA TYR A 4 3.96 17.11 11.92
C TYR A 4 4.35 18.18 10.91
N HIS A 5 5.25 17.88 9.99
CA HIS A 5 5.48 18.73 8.83
C HIS A 5 4.20 18.72 7.97
N LEU A 6 3.21 19.54 8.35
CA LEU A 6 1.94 19.68 7.67
C LEU A 6 2.18 20.38 6.34
N SER A 7 2.43 19.59 5.30
CA SER A 7 2.53 20.13 3.95
C SER A 7 1.19 20.74 3.53
N SER A 8 1.22 21.99 3.07
CA SER A 8 0.07 22.68 2.47
C SER A 8 -0.30 22.12 1.08
N SER A 9 0.50 21.20 0.54
CA SER A 9 0.27 20.61 -0.77
C SER A 9 -1.13 19.99 -0.88
N PRO A 10 -1.87 20.25 -1.97
CA PRO A 10 -3.17 19.61 -2.20
C PRO A 10 -3.05 18.09 -2.41
N HIS A 11 -1.85 17.57 -2.66
CA HIS A 11 -1.60 16.13 -2.81
C HIS A 11 -1.44 15.38 -1.49
N ARG A 12 -1.38 16.11 -0.35
CA ARG A 12 -1.48 15.53 0.98
C ARG A 12 -2.94 15.18 1.28
N THR A 13 -3.28 13.92 1.05
CA THR A 13 -4.65 13.39 1.09
C THR A 13 -4.71 12.08 1.88
N VAL A 14 -5.94 11.62 2.14
CA VAL A 14 -6.24 10.34 2.80
C VAL A 14 -5.57 9.13 2.12
N SER A 15 -5.19 9.28 0.85
CA SER A 15 -4.63 8.19 0.04
C SER A 15 -3.11 8.01 0.15
N ASN A 16 -2.43 8.91 0.87
CA ASN A 16 -1.01 8.77 1.18
C ASN A 16 -0.78 7.64 2.18
N GLY A 17 0.43 7.09 2.24
CA GLY A 17 0.69 5.94 3.09
C GLY A 17 2.03 5.28 2.86
N LEU A 18 2.19 4.10 3.45
CA LEU A 18 3.30 3.17 3.27
C LEU A 18 2.84 2.12 2.26
N LEU A 19 3.34 2.21 1.02
CA LEU A 19 2.86 1.38 -0.09
C LEU A 19 4.01 0.65 -0.75
N PHE A 20 3.83 -0.63 -1.04
CA PHE A 20 4.69 -1.38 -1.94
C PHE A 20 4.28 -1.13 -3.39
N PHE A 21 5.28 -0.95 -4.25
CA PHE A 21 5.15 -1.11 -5.68
C PHE A 21 5.31 -2.58 -6.04
N ILE A 22 4.39 -3.07 -6.85
CA ILE A 22 4.32 -4.48 -7.29
C ILE A 22 4.12 -4.47 -8.81
N HIS A 23 4.86 -5.32 -9.52
CA HIS A 23 4.91 -5.34 -10.99
C HIS A 23 5.09 -3.92 -11.59
N TYR A 24 5.99 -3.12 -11.02
CA TYR A 24 6.29 -1.79 -11.54
C TYR A 24 6.89 -1.89 -12.93
N LYS A 25 6.16 -1.41 -13.94
CA LYS A 25 6.65 -1.28 -15.32
C LYS A 25 7.14 0.14 -15.56
N ASP A 26 6.33 1.11 -15.15
CA ASP A 26 6.58 2.54 -15.26
C ASP A 26 5.68 3.31 -14.26
N GLY A 27 5.73 4.64 -14.32
CA GLY A 27 4.93 5.51 -13.44
C GLY A 27 3.41 5.41 -13.64
N ASP A 28 2.94 4.76 -14.70
CA ASP A 28 1.55 4.64 -15.11
C ASP A 28 0.99 3.22 -15.02
N ASN A 29 1.85 2.21 -14.84
CA ASN A 29 1.52 0.79 -14.86
C ASN A 29 2.20 0.04 -13.70
N LEU A 30 1.47 -0.12 -12.60
CA LEU A 30 1.91 -0.79 -11.39
C LEU A 30 0.74 -1.11 -10.44
N TYR A 31 0.96 -2.08 -9.57
CA TYR A 31 0.14 -2.31 -8.38
C TYR A 31 0.70 -1.57 -7.17
N TYR A 32 -0.20 -1.21 -6.27
CA TYR A 32 0.10 -0.67 -4.95
C TYR A 32 -0.58 -1.56 -3.89
N ALA A 33 0.17 -1.96 -2.86
CA ALA A 33 -0.39 -2.62 -1.69
C ALA A 33 0.25 -2.05 -0.42
N GLY A 34 -0.56 -1.69 0.58
CA GLY A 34 -0.02 -1.18 1.84
C GLY A 34 -1.06 -0.49 2.71
N VAL A 35 -0.60 0.39 3.60
CA VAL A 35 -1.42 1.06 4.62
C VAL A 35 -1.40 2.56 4.41
N ARG A 36 -2.57 3.19 4.54
CA ARG A 36 -2.78 4.61 4.29
C ARG A 36 -2.85 5.40 5.60
N VAL A 37 -2.59 6.70 5.51
CA VAL A 37 -2.67 7.63 6.64
C VAL A 37 -4.06 7.69 7.27
N ASP A 38 -5.11 7.34 6.53
CA ASP A 38 -6.48 7.24 7.05
C ASP A 38 -6.81 5.91 7.74
N GLY A 39 -5.78 5.09 8.03
CA GLY A 39 -5.91 3.84 8.76
C GLY A 39 -6.44 2.67 7.93
N TYR A 40 -6.64 2.85 6.61
CA TYR A 40 -7.02 1.75 5.73
C TYR A 40 -5.82 1.01 5.17
N ALA A 41 -5.92 -0.32 5.15
CA ALA A 41 -5.18 -1.14 4.21
C ALA A 41 -5.80 -1.00 2.82
N VAL A 42 -4.98 -0.98 1.77
CA VAL A 42 -5.45 -0.84 0.38
C VAL A 42 -4.65 -1.75 -0.55
N ILE A 43 -5.35 -2.33 -1.53
CA ILE A 43 -4.74 -2.85 -2.75
C ILE A 43 -5.41 -2.12 -3.92
N LYS A 44 -4.60 -1.44 -4.72
CA LYS A 44 -5.04 -0.70 -5.91
C LYS A 44 -4.05 -0.91 -7.05
N LYS A 45 -4.45 -0.55 -8.26
CA LYS A 45 -3.53 -0.47 -9.40
C LYS A 45 -3.62 0.89 -10.06
N LYS A 46 -2.55 1.26 -10.76
CA LYS A 46 -2.58 2.30 -11.77
C LYS A 46 -2.25 1.62 -13.10
N ILE A 47 -3.13 1.80 -14.07
CA ILE A 47 -2.96 1.24 -15.42
C ILE A 47 -3.30 2.34 -16.42
N ASN A 48 -2.42 2.56 -17.39
CA ASN A 48 -2.54 3.64 -18.37
C ASN A 48 -2.86 5.01 -17.71
N GLY A 49 -2.16 5.34 -16.62
CA GLY A 49 -2.36 6.62 -15.94
C GLY A 49 -3.49 6.63 -14.91
N THR A 50 -4.40 5.65 -14.93
CA THR A 50 -5.66 5.69 -14.16
C THR A 50 -5.63 4.76 -12.97
N TYR A 51 -6.06 5.26 -11.80
CA TYR A 51 -6.10 4.48 -10.55
C TYR A 51 -7.40 3.71 -10.38
N TYR A 52 -7.30 2.45 -9.95
CA TYR A 52 -8.42 1.57 -9.62
C TYR A 52 -8.19 0.92 -8.26
N THR A 53 -9.08 1.18 -7.29
CA THR A 53 -9.07 0.46 -6.01
C THR A 53 -9.64 -0.94 -6.21
N LEU A 54 -8.81 -1.96 -5.95
CA LEU A 54 -9.22 -3.35 -6.07
C LEU A 54 -9.96 -3.79 -4.81
N THR A 55 -9.37 -3.52 -3.64
CA THR A 55 -9.99 -3.76 -2.33
C THR A 55 -9.40 -2.84 -1.26
N THR A 56 -10.14 -2.62 -0.17
CA THR A 56 -9.74 -1.77 0.95
C THR A 56 -10.41 -2.24 2.24
N LYS A 57 -9.74 -2.05 3.39
CA LYS A 57 -10.29 -2.38 4.71
C LYS A 57 -9.69 -1.48 5.77
N LYS A 58 -10.52 -0.93 6.67
CA LYS A 58 -10.03 -0.17 7.81
C LYS A 58 -9.32 -1.11 8.79
N ILE A 59 -8.09 -0.79 9.16
CA ILE A 59 -7.29 -1.59 10.08
C ILE A 59 -6.76 -0.80 11.28
N PHE A 60 -6.67 0.52 11.20
CA PHE A 60 -6.41 1.37 12.36
C PHE A 60 -7.66 2.22 12.64
N ASP A 61 -8.02 2.28 13.91
CA ASP A 61 -9.21 2.99 14.38
C ASP A 61 -8.96 4.51 14.43
N GLY A 62 -10.02 5.27 14.65
CA GLY A 62 -9.99 6.73 14.69
C GLY A 62 -10.64 7.37 13.47
N GLU A 63 -10.81 8.69 13.51
CA GLU A 63 -11.35 9.49 12.42
C GLU A 63 -10.23 10.32 11.82
N TYR A 64 -9.98 10.14 10.52
CA TYR A 64 -8.98 10.92 9.82
C TYR A 64 -9.50 12.34 9.66
N ASP A 65 -8.69 13.31 10.05
CA ASP A 65 -8.90 14.71 9.69
C ASP A 65 -7.59 15.29 9.17
N ARG A 66 -7.63 16.00 8.04
CA ARG A 66 -6.40 16.49 7.39
C ARG A 66 -5.64 17.52 8.24
N ILE A 67 -6.33 18.22 9.13
CA ILE A 67 -5.79 19.30 9.96
C ILE A 67 -5.49 18.75 11.36
N ASP A 68 -6.52 18.21 12.03
CA ASP A 68 -6.49 17.89 13.45
C ASP A 68 -5.99 16.47 13.74
N ASN A 69 -6.18 15.52 12.81
CA ASN A 69 -5.76 14.13 13.00
C ASN A 69 -5.33 13.44 11.69
N PRO A 70 -4.20 13.86 11.11
CA PRO A 70 -3.90 13.54 9.72
C PRO A 70 -3.18 12.23 9.48
N ILE A 71 -2.90 11.48 10.54
CA ILE A 71 -2.26 10.17 10.45
C ILE A 71 -2.79 9.28 11.57
N LEU A 72 -3.55 8.26 11.18
CA LEU A 72 -4.05 7.20 12.06
C LEU A 72 -3.07 6.02 12.19
N LEU A 73 -1.96 6.05 11.44
CA LEU A 73 -0.90 5.06 11.58
C LEU A 73 -0.19 5.26 12.93
N PRO A 74 0.30 4.16 13.56
CA PRO A 74 1.12 4.25 14.76
C PRO A 74 2.31 5.20 14.57
N LYS A 75 2.58 6.01 15.58
CA LYS A 75 3.65 7.03 15.59
C LYS A 75 4.79 6.52 16.47
N GLU A 76 6.03 6.77 16.03
CA GLU A 76 7.25 6.35 16.76
C GLU A 76 7.25 4.86 17.12
N GLN A 77 6.57 4.05 16.30
CA GLN A 77 6.37 2.63 16.53
C GLN A 77 6.61 1.87 15.23
N TRP A 78 7.42 0.81 15.32
CA TRP A 78 7.62 -0.09 14.20
C TRP A 78 6.36 -0.92 13.92
N ILE A 79 6.03 -1.04 12.63
CA ILE A 79 5.05 -1.99 12.13
C ILE A 79 5.69 -2.82 11.02
N GLY A 80 5.27 -4.08 10.90
CA GLY A 80 5.58 -4.92 9.75
C GLY A 80 4.52 -4.76 8.67
N VAL A 81 4.94 -4.58 7.43
CA VAL A 81 4.06 -4.66 6.25
C VAL A 81 4.68 -5.67 5.28
N LYS A 82 3.86 -6.58 4.75
CA LYS A 82 4.30 -7.61 3.80
C LYS A 82 3.26 -7.78 2.71
N SER A 83 3.71 -7.86 1.46
CA SER A 83 2.86 -8.27 0.34
C SER A 83 3.34 -9.58 -0.26
N GLU A 84 2.41 -10.45 -0.65
CA GLU A 84 2.67 -11.66 -1.41
C GLU A 84 1.90 -11.60 -2.72
N THR A 85 2.56 -11.95 -3.82
CA THR A 85 2.01 -11.85 -5.18
C THR A 85 2.16 -13.17 -5.91
N THR A 86 1.10 -13.60 -6.60
CA THR A 86 1.12 -14.81 -7.44
C THR A 86 0.53 -14.49 -8.79
N SER A 87 1.31 -14.65 -9.86
CA SER A 87 0.83 -14.58 -11.24
C SER A 87 0.33 -15.96 -11.68
N TYR A 88 -0.83 -15.99 -12.32
CA TYR A 88 -1.41 -17.22 -12.86
C TYR A 88 -1.27 -17.28 -14.38
N SER A 89 -1.35 -18.49 -14.94
CA SER A 89 -1.28 -18.73 -16.39
C SER A 89 -2.45 -18.11 -17.16
N ASP A 90 -3.57 -17.82 -16.49
CA ASP A 90 -4.73 -17.11 -17.06
C ASP A 90 -4.50 -15.58 -17.15
N GLY A 91 -3.31 -15.10 -16.75
CA GLY A 91 -2.94 -13.68 -16.73
C GLY A 91 -3.43 -12.91 -15.51
N SER A 92 -4.18 -13.55 -14.61
CA SER A 92 -4.61 -12.94 -13.36
C SER A 92 -3.49 -12.86 -12.33
N VAL A 93 -3.62 -11.93 -11.39
CA VAL A 93 -2.63 -11.70 -10.33
C VAL A 93 -3.32 -11.69 -8.97
N LEU A 94 -2.93 -12.61 -8.07
CA LEU A 94 -3.34 -12.57 -6.68
C LEU A 94 -2.37 -11.70 -5.88
N ILE A 95 -2.91 -10.76 -5.12
CA ILE A 95 -2.16 -9.89 -4.22
C ILE A 95 -2.73 -10.06 -2.82
N LYS A 96 -1.88 -10.40 -1.86
CA LYS A 96 -2.21 -10.50 -0.44
C LYS A 96 -1.39 -9.47 0.33
N LEU A 97 -2.03 -8.81 1.29
CA LEU A 97 -1.37 -7.86 2.18
C LEU A 97 -1.50 -8.33 3.63
N PHE A 98 -0.37 -8.33 4.31
CA PHE A 98 -0.25 -8.69 5.72
C PHE A 98 0.33 -7.52 6.50
N VAL A 99 -0.12 -7.38 7.75
CA VAL A 99 0.36 -6.37 8.68
C VAL A 99 0.66 -7.03 10.02
N ASP A 100 1.78 -6.65 10.61
CA ASP A 100 2.18 -6.94 11.98
C ASP A 100 2.23 -5.59 12.73
N LYS A 101 1.14 -5.25 13.43
CA LYS A 101 0.90 -3.88 13.91
C LYS A 101 1.84 -3.44 15.04
N ASP A 102 2.52 -4.37 15.67
CA ASP A 102 3.37 -4.15 16.84
C ASP A 102 4.76 -4.79 16.68
N ARG A 103 5.15 -5.19 15.46
CA ARG A 103 6.40 -5.92 15.15
C ARG A 103 6.57 -7.14 16.06
N SER A 104 5.48 -7.81 16.41
CA SER A 104 5.48 -8.98 17.30
C SER A 104 5.74 -10.31 16.56
N SER A 105 6.06 -10.25 15.26
CA SER A 105 6.11 -11.37 14.33
C SER A 105 4.76 -12.06 14.10
N LYS A 106 3.65 -11.46 14.54
CA LYS A 106 2.28 -11.97 14.36
C LYS A 106 1.63 -11.34 13.14
N TRP A 107 1.96 -11.89 11.98
CA TRP A 107 1.41 -11.43 10.70
C TRP A 107 -0.08 -11.75 10.55
N VAL A 108 -0.89 -10.73 10.32
CA VAL A 108 -2.31 -10.87 10.00
C VAL A 108 -2.56 -10.51 8.55
N MET A 109 -3.20 -11.40 7.79
CA MET A 109 -3.66 -11.08 6.43
C MET A 109 -4.83 -10.09 6.52
N VAL A 110 -4.61 -8.86 6.10
CA VAL A 110 -5.62 -7.79 6.19
C VAL A 110 -6.44 -7.67 4.90
N LEU A 111 -5.85 -8.01 3.76
CA LEU A 111 -6.49 -7.99 2.44
C LEU A 111 -5.96 -9.12 1.54
N ALA A 112 -6.83 -9.57 0.65
CA ALA A 112 -6.47 -10.39 -0.50
C ALA A 112 -7.39 -10.06 -1.67
N VAL A 113 -6.85 -9.98 -2.89
CA VAL A 113 -7.64 -9.80 -4.10
C VAL A 113 -6.97 -10.49 -5.29
N LYS A 114 -7.76 -11.20 -6.08
CA LYS A 114 -7.35 -11.70 -7.40
C LYS A 114 -7.79 -10.67 -8.43
N ASP A 115 -6.84 -9.96 -9.04
CA ASP A 115 -7.11 -9.10 -10.19
C ASP A 115 -7.21 -9.94 -11.45
N ASP A 116 -8.40 -9.99 -12.03
CA ASP A 116 -8.74 -10.68 -13.28
C ASP A 116 -8.86 -9.69 -14.46
N GLY A 117 -8.55 -8.41 -14.23
CA GLY A 117 -8.65 -7.36 -15.24
C GLY A 117 -10.03 -6.71 -15.34
N SER A 118 -11.04 -7.18 -14.61
CA SER A 118 -12.39 -6.60 -14.61
C SER A 118 -12.41 -5.11 -14.23
N LYS A 119 -11.53 -4.69 -13.33
CA LYS A 119 -11.32 -3.27 -13.00
C LYS A 119 -10.22 -2.72 -13.90
N GLY A 120 -10.52 -1.76 -14.79
CA GLY A 120 -9.51 -1.16 -15.67
C GLY A 120 -9.15 -1.97 -16.93
N ASN A 121 -9.95 -3.00 -17.26
CA ASN A 121 -9.93 -3.79 -18.49
C ASN A 121 -8.61 -4.50 -18.83
N SER A 122 -7.71 -4.65 -17.86
CA SER A 122 -6.45 -5.39 -18.02
C SER A 122 -5.78 -5.60 -16.66
N THR A 123 -4.95 -6.65 -16.54
CA THR A 123 -4.04 -6.87 -15.42
C THR A 123 -2.64 -6.35 -15.74
N ILE A 124 -1.77 -6.24 -14.74
CA ILE A 124 -0.35 -5.91 -14.95
C ILE A 124 0.45 -7.19 -14.67
N SER A 125 0.59 -8.02 -15.69
CA SER A 125 1.24 -9.34 -15.59
C SER A 125 2.70 -9.33 -16.10
N GLY A 126 3.40 -10.44 -15.89
CA GLY A 126 4.80 -10.63 -16.29
C GLY A 126 5.81 -9.88 -15.40
N GLU A 127 7.08 -9.89 -15.82
CA GLU A 127 8.20 -9.35 -15.04
C GLU A 127 8.07 -7.86 -14.74
N GLY A 128 8.42 -7.42 -13.54
CA GLY A 128 8.43 -6.00 -13.19
C GLY A 128 9.22 -5.76 -11.91
N TYR A 129 9.50 -4.50 -11.62
CA TYR A 129 10.22 -4.13 -10.41
C TYR A 129 9.31 -4.11 -9.19
N ALA A 130 9.92 -4.18 -8.02
CA ALA A 130 9.27 -3.95 -6.74
C ALA A 130 9.98 -2.82 -5.99
N GLY A 131 9.26 -2.14 -5.11
CA GLY A 131 9.81 -0.99 -4.39
C GLY A 131 8.87 -0.51 -3.29
N ILE A 132 9.26 0.58 -2.65
CA ILE A 132 8.47 1.24 -1.61
C ILE A 132 8.17 2.67 -2.05
N ARG A 133 6.98 3.15 -1.74
CA ARG A 133 6.58 4.55 -1.83
C ARG A 133 6.00 4.99 -0.51
N THR A 134 6.43 6.17 -0.08
CA THR A 134 5.79 6.95 0.97
C THR A 134 5.50 8.35 0.47
N ASP A 135 4.49 8.98 1.04
CA ASP A 135 4.07 10.32 0.66
C ASP A 135 3.76 11.12 1.93
N PHE A 136 4.32 12.33 2.04
CA PHE A 136 4.01 13.30 3.10
C PHE A 136 4.19 12.78 4.54
N MET A 137 5.20 11.94 4.77
CA MET A 137 5.56 11.41 6.09
C MET A 137 7.08 11.20 6.15
N ASP A 138 7.68 11.54 7.28
CA ASP A 138 9.03 11.10 7.62
C ASP A 138 8.95 9.67 8.18
N VAL A 139 9.74 8.77 7.61
CA VAL A 139 9.67 7.33 7.89
C VAL A 139 11.07 6.73 7.89
N GLU A 140 11.24 5.67 8.68
CA GLU A 140 12.42 4.83 8.65
C GLU A 140 12.04 3.43 8.14
N PHE A 141 12.99 2.78 7.47
CA PHE A 141 12.82 1.42 6.98
C PHE A 141 13.89 0.51 7.56
N ASP A 142 13.47 -0.68 7.94
CA ASP A 142 14.34 -1.75 8.42
C ASP A 142 13.89 -3.08 7.79
N GLU A 143 14.83 -4.01 7.65
CA GLU A 143 14.61 -5.38 7.15
C GLU A 143 13.89 -5.48 5.79
N PHE A 144 14.10 -4.50 4.89
CA PHE A 144 13.51 -4.56 3.56
C PHE A 144 14.06 -5.76 2.78
N LYS A 145 13.14 -6.62 2.34
CA LYS A 145 13.46 -7.83 1.59
C LYS A 145 12.46 -8.06 0.48
N ILE A 146 12.98 -8.37 -0.71
CA ILE A 146 12.21 -8.92 -1.82
C ILE A 146 12.75 -10.32 -2.08
N LYS A 147 11.86 -11.29 -2.27
CA LYS A 147 12.22 -12.67 -2.60
C LYS A 147 11.21 -13.23 -3.59
N GLU A 148 11.72 -13.80 -4.68
CA GLU A 148 10.97 -14.73 -5.53
C GLU A 148 11.00 -16.13 -4.89
N ILE A 149 9.85 -16.82 -4.91
CA ILE A 149 9.66 -18.13 -4.27
C ILE A 149 9.35 -19.15 -5.36
#